data_AF-A0A931SIV6-F1
#
_entry.id   AF-A0A931SIV6-F1
#
_cell.length_a   1.000
_cell.length_b   1.000
_cell.length_c   1.000
_cell.angle_alpha   90.00
_cell.angle_beta   90.00
_cell.angle_gamma   90.00
#
_symmetry.space_group_name_H-M   'P 1'
#
loop_
_entity.id
_entity.type
_entity.pdbx_description
1 polymer ?
#
loop_
_entity_poly.entity_id
_entity_poly.type
_entity_poly.pdbx_seq_one_letter_code
_entity_poly.pdbx_strand_id
1 'polypeptide(L)'
;MSSEHLTTFKHPGKAYRLEYPAHWECLQKDDAQSCGFGPHERDNVGLWISILPFSLNTDRLSTDLRQVFQQALDKSAAANIRPDATLRHQALKADITEPGEAGNFWIIAGGDLVLFASTQVPAAERATWNPRFERVMASLQITRNDELMMRKIGDEVMERLRQAHPEQNYKWEEERIRGRDHIVYLGNVHREILASPQRQGEIIRHFVDGLKISSGVLMGYEPWVEVVGKLLPVPKPLAYVETESLARRTVRTRWLSGVIIVYAIRGELLRFVTDWDLTRWGVDLETLHEQAMDNLTQLPWPQRLEGSREPGGGRLILVATNDSFDASRLLHPDLHGLLSGPLGSPFLAGIPDRDTLVTCSTDPLLQRRIARKVREDYLTSAHPVTPRLFLVTPDGIELAGTSETEDWVN
;
A
#
# COMPACT_ATOMS: atom_id res chain seq x y z
N MET A 1 0.12 -2.77 35.53
CA MET A 1 -0.94 -2.08 34.78
C MET A 1 -1.55 -3.09 33.85
N SER A 2 -2.79 -3.52 34.10
CA SER A 2 -3.50 -4.47 33.24
C SER A 2 -3.67 -3.84 31.85
N SER A 3 -3.27 -4.52 30.77
CA SER A 3 -3.51 -4.01 29.41
C SER A 3 -5.01 -4.04 29.16
N GLU A 4 -5.61 -2.86 29.07
CA GLU A 4 -7.03 -2.70 28.75
C GLU A 4 -7.28 -3.34 27.37
N HIS A 5 -8.13 -4.37 27.31
CA HIS A 5 -8.45 -5.05 26.07
C HIS A 5 -9.27 -4.11 25.17
N LEU A 6 -8.79 -3.84 23.96
CA LEU A 6 -9.43 -2.94 23.01
C LEU A 6 -10.26 -3.74 21.99
N THR A 7 -11.29 -3.11 21.45
CA THR A 7 -12.12 -3.61 20.36
C THR A 7 -12.11 -2.60 19.22
N THR A 8 -12.02 -3.08 17.99
CA THR A 8 -12.07 -2.22 16.79
C THR A 8 -13.50 -2.04 16.33
N PHE A 9 -13.98 -0.80 16.32
CA PHE A 9 -15.22 -0.42 15.66
C PHE A 9 -14.95 -0.15 14.17
N LYS A 10 -15.82 -0.67 13.31
CA LYS A 10 -15.87 -0.34 11.88
C LYS A 10 -17.26 0.23 11.59
N HIS A 11 -17.31 1.49 11.14
CA HIS A 11 -18.57 2.12 10.78
C HIS A 11 -19.28 1.33 9.66
N PRO A 12 -20.60 1.06 9.74
CA PRO A 12 -21.31 0.23 8.75
C PRO A 12 -21.16 0.72 7.31
N GLY A 13 -21.25 2.04 7.10
CA GLY A 13 -20.99 2.69 5.81
C GLY A 13 -19.51 2.88 5.45
N LYS A 14 -18.58 2.22 6.15
CA LYS A 14 -17.12 2.36 5.99
C LYS A 14 -16.63 3.82 5.99
N ALA A 15 -17.25 4.66 6.82
CA ALA A 15 -16.90 6.08 6.94
C ALA A 15 -15.62 6.27 7.78
N TYR A 16 -15.52 5.56 8.89
CA TYR A 16 -14.35 5.56 9.76
C TYR A 16 -14.21 4.23 10.54
N ARG A 17 -13.06 4.06 11.18
CA ARG A 17 -12.79 3.03 12.19
C ARG A 17 -12.12 3.67 13.41
N LEU A 18 -12.25 3.05 14.57
CA LEU A 18 -11.55 3.45 15.79
C LEU A 18 -11.40 2.25 16.74
N GLU A 19 -10.57 2.39 17.76
CA GLU A 19 -10.40 1.44 18.85
C GLU A 19 -11.01 2.01 20.14
N TYR A 20 -11.72 1.16 20.88
CA TYR A 20 -12.35 1.54 22.15
C TYR A 20 -12.28 0.38 23.16
N PRO A 21 -12.38 0.64 24.47
CA PRO A 21 -12.33 -0.42 25.48
C PRO A 21 -13.43 -1.48 25.26
N ALA A 22 -13.07 -2.75 25.30
CA ALA A 22 -13.98 -3.85 24.97
C ALA A 22 -15.21 -3.99 25.91
N HIS A 23 -15.12 -3.40 27.09
CA HIS A 23 -16.21 -3.38 28.08
C HIS A 23 -17.18 -2.19 27.90
N TRP A 24 -16.94 -1.33 26.92
CA TRP A 24 -17.86 -0.25 26.56
C TRP A 24 -18.89 -0.75 25.54
N GLU A 25 -20.05 -0.12 25.57
CA GLU A 25 -21.08 -0.29 24.55
C GLU A 25 -20.84 0.61 23.36
N CYS A 26 -21.33 0.15 22.21
CA CYS A 26 -21.46 0.95 21.01
C CYS A 26 -22.94 1.06 20.63
N LEU A 27 -23.47 2.28 20.60
CA LEU A 27 -24.85 2.58 20.20
C LEU A 27 -24.85 3.26 18.84
N GLN A 28 -25.83 2.96 18.00
CA GLN A 28 -26.00 3.59 16.68
C GLN A 28 -27.36 4.28 16.63
N LYS A 29 -27.39 5.49 16.06
CA LYS A 29 -28.60 6.28 15.80
C LYS A 29 -28.62 6.71 14.33
N ASP A 30 -29.83 6.93 13.81
CA ASP A 30 -30.08 7.50 12.49
C ASP A 30 -29.32 6.77 11.38
N ASP A 31 -29.55 5.45 11.24
CA ASP A 31 -28.85 4.59 10.29
C ASP A 31 -27.31 4.65 10.37
N ALA A 32 -26.82 4.71 11.60
CA ALA A 32 -25.41 4.88 11.97
C ALA A 32 -24.80 6.25 11.65
N GLN A 33 -25.59 7.25 11.26
CA GLN A 33 -25.11 8.62 11.10
C GLN A 33 -24.47 9.17 12.39
N SER A 34 -24.95 8.71 13.55
CA SER A 34 -24.35 9.00 14.86
C SER A 34 -24.08 7.72 15.64
N CYS A 35 -22.84 7.55 16.10
CA CYS A 35 -22.42 6.41 16.91
C CYS A 35 -21.94 6.88 18.30
N GLY A 36 -22.45 6.25 19.35
CA GLY A 36 -22.12 6.49 20.75
C GLY A 36 -21.22 5.40 21.31
N PHE A 37 -20.29 5.78 22.20
CA PHE A 37 -19.34 4.89 22.88
C PHE A 37 -19.26 5.25 24.35
N GLY A 38 -19.45 4.29 25.25
CA GLY A 38 -19.38 4.56 26.67
C GLY A 38 -19.51 3.31 27.54
N PRO A 39 -19.15 3.38 28.82
CA PRO A 39 -19.30 2.26 29.75
C PRO A 39 -20.78 1.87 29.94
N HIS A 40 -21.07 0.57 29.85
CA HIS A 40 -22.43 -0.02 29.93
C HIS A 40 -23.24 0.43 31.16
N GLU A 41 -22.58 0.67 32.29
CA GLU A 41 -23.24 0.97 33.57
C GLU A 41 -23.48 2.49 33.80
N ARG A 42 -23.21 3.34 32.80
CA ARG A 42 -23.25 4.80 32.97
C ARG A 42 -23.89 5.52 31.78
N ASP A 43 -25.04 6.12 32.05
CA ASP A 43 -25.75 6.92 31.04
C ASP A 43 -25.28 8.38 30.95
N ASN A 44 -24.47 8.83 31.92
CA ASN A 44 -23.98 10.20 32.02
C ASN A 44 -22.51 10.36 31.56
N VAL A 45 -21.92 9.29 31.00
CA VAL A 45 -20.55 9.27 30.49
C VAL A 45 -20.54 8.66 29.11
N GLY A 46 -20.16 9.42 28.09
CA GLY A 46 -20.12 8.87 26.73
C GLY A 46 -19.43 9.78 25.73
N LEU A 47 -19.07 9.20 24.60
CA LEU A 47 -18.56 9.86 23.41
C LEU A 47 -19.55 9.61 22.28
N TRP A 48 -19.98 10.68 21.60
CA TRP A 48 -20.76 10.60 20.38
C TRP A 48 -19.93 11.09 19.21
N ILE A 49 -20.00 10.40 18.08
CA ILE A 49 -19.38 10.78 16.81
C ILE A 49 -20.48 10.78 15.75
N SER A 50 -20.66 11.91 15.08
CA SER A 50 -21.70 12.11 14.08
C SER A 50 -21.12 12.53 12.74
N ILE A 51 -21.65 11.99 11.65
CA ILE A 51 -21.35 12.40 10.29
C ILE A 51 -22.18 13.63 9.94
N LEU A 52 -21.52 14.74 9.62
CA LEU A 52 -22.20 15.96 9.20
C LEU A 52 -22.67 15.85 7.75
N PRO A 53 -23.86 16.40 7.41
CA PRO A 53 -24.48 16.24 6.08
C PRO A 53 -23.90 17.19 5.02
N PHE A 54 -22.61 17.53 5.11
CA PHE A 54 -21.93 18.40 4.17
C PHE A 54 -20.44 18.08 4.07
N SER A 55 -19.84 18.38 2.92
CA SER A 55 -18.42 18.22 2.64
C SER A 55 -17.70 19.57 2.65
N LEU A 56 -16.43 19.57 3.01
CA LEU A 56 -15.58 20.77 2.94
C LEU A 56 -14.73 20.78 1.67
N ASN A 57 -14.39 21.98 1.19
CA ASN A 57 -13.42 22.12 0.13
C ASN A 57 -12.01 21.85 0.69
N THR A 58 -11.34 20.81 0.17
CA THR A 58 -9.98 20.44 0.59
C THR A 58 -8.95 21.57 0.43
N ASP A 59 -9.12 22.48 -0.53
CA ASP A 59 -8.14 23.56 -0.79
C ASP A 59 -8.23 24.71 0.23
N ARG A 60 -9.34 24.77 0.99
CA ARG A 60 -9.57 25.78 2.04
C ARG A 60 -9.85 25.14 3.39
N LEU A 61 -9.49 23.87 3.55
CA LEU A 61 -9.89 23.02 4.66
C LEU A 61 -9.57 23.62 6.03
N SER A 62 -8.41 24.26 6.20
CA SER A 62 -8.04 24.91 7.47
C SER A 62 -8.91 26.10 7.86
N THR A 63 -9.37 26.88 6.88
CA THR A 63 -10.20 28.07 7.10
C THR A 63 -11.66 27.68 7.24
N ASP A 64 -12.15 26.83 6.34
CA ASP A 64 -13.55 26.39 6.32
C ASP A 64 -13.87 25.52 7.54
N LEU A 65 -12.95 24.64 7.97
CA LEU A 65 -13.15 23.80 9.15
C LEU A 65 -13.31 24.62 10.43
N ARG A 66 -12.52 25.71 10.59
CA ARG A 66 -12.66 26.59 11.76
C ARG A 66 -14.00 27.33 11.76
N GLN A 67 -14.43 27.83 10.60
CA GLN A 67 -15.71 28.51 10.47
C GLN A 67 -16.88 27.58 10.75
N VAL A 68 -16.86 26.37 10.17
CA VAL A 68 -17.87 25.34 10.43
C VAL A 68 -17.88 24.94 11.89
N PHE A 69 -16.70 24.79 12.51
CA PHE A 69 -16.66 24.43 13.93
C PHE A 69 -17.27 25.51 14.80
N GLN A 70 -16.95 26.76 14.52
CA GLN A 70 -17.52 27.89 15.24
C GLN A 70 -19.05 27.89 15.10
N GLN A 71 -19.57 27.72 13.88
CA GLN A 71 -21.02 27.62 13.64
C GLN A 71 -21.67 26.44 14.37
N ALA A 72 -21.01 25.28 14.43
CA ALA A 72 -21.48 24.12 15.16
C ALA A 72 -21.49 24.34 16.68
N LEU A 73 -20.59 25.21 17.18
CA LEU A 73 -20.46 25.57 18.59
C LEU A 73 -21.25 26.82 18.98
N ASP A 74 -21.78 27.62 18.04
CA ASP A 74 -22.43 28.90 18.32
C ASP A 74 -23.65 28.80 19.27
N LYS A 75 -24.21 27.60 19.43
CA LYS A 75 -25.32 27.30 20.38
C LYS A 75 -24.90 26.46 21.59
N SER A 76 -23.60 26.15 21.71
CA SER A 76 -23.06 25.25 22.72
C SER A 76 -22.15 26.01 23.69
N ALA A 77 -22.15 25.61 24.95
CA ALA A 77 -21.19 26.15 25.92
C ALA A 77 -19.80 25.54 25.66
N ALA A 78 -18.99 26.20 24.84
CA ALA A 78 -17.65 25.75 24.46
C ALA A 78 -16.61 26.89 24.49
N ALA A 79 -15.37 26.56 24.85
CA ALA A 79 -14.24 27.49 24.85
C ALA A 79 -12.93 26.81 24.39
N ASN A 80 -11.85 27.59 24.27
CA ASN A 80 -10.49 27.10 23.99
C ASN A 80 -10.35 26.29 22.70
N ILE A 81 -10.93 26.78 21.59
CA ILE A 81 -10.80 26.16 20.27
C ILE A 81 -9.31 26.12 19.86
N ARG A 82 -8.81 24.93 19.57
CA ARG A 82 -7.40 24.68 19.23
C ARG A 82 -7.24 23.49 18.28
N PRO A 83 -6.18 23.45 17.46
CA PRO A 83 -5.82 22.23 16.74
C PRO A 83 -5.55 21.07 17.71
N ASP A 84 -5.94 19.85 17.32
CA ASP A 84 -5.63 18.64 18.07
C ASP A 84 -4.66 17.76 17.28
N ALA A 85 -3.37 17.87 17.59
CA ALA A 85 -2.29 17.15 16.92
C ALA A 85 -2.23 15.66 17.29
N THR A 86 -3.07 15.18 18.22
CA THR A 86 -3.12 13.77 18.59
C THR A 86 -3.93 12.93 17.60
N LEU A 87 -4.76 13.57 16.77
CA LEU A 87 -5.53 12.90 15.72
C LEU A 87 -4.74 12.78 14.42
N ARG A 88 -5.01 11.71 13.67
CA ARG A 88 -4.42 11.46 12.34
C ARG A 88 -4.93 12.40 11.25
N HIS A 89 -6.10 13.01 11.47
CA HIS A 89 -6.80 13.87 10.52
C HIS A 89 -6.76 15.31 10.97
N GLN A 90 -7.03 16.24 10.05
CA GLN A 90 -7.12 17.65 10.41
C GLN A 90 -8.32 17.85 11.34
N ALA A 91 -8.04 18.26 12.57
CA ALA A 91 -9.05 18.37 13.61
C ALA A 91 -8.87 19.64 14.45
N LEU A 92 -9.99 20.17 14.92
CA LEU A 92 -10.04 21.18 15.97
C LEU A 92 -10.77 20.58 17.18
N LYS A 93 -10.35 20.99 18.37
CA LYS A 93 -10.91 20.61 19.66
C LYS A 93 -11.32 21.84 20.45
N ALA A 94 -12.42 21.76 21.17
CA ALA A 94 -12.88 22.76 22.14
C ALA A 94 -13.20 22.07 23.47
N ASP A 95 -13.13 22.82 24.57
CA ASP A 95 -13.54 22.35 25.90
C ASP A 95 -15.01 22.72 26.13
N ILE A 96 -15.79 21.80 26.68
CA ILE A 96 -17.16 22.06 27.15
C ILE A 96 -17.09 22.92 28.42
N THR A 97 -17.92 23.97 28.48
CA THR A 97 -18.00 24.93 29.60
C THR A 97 -19.35 24.94 30.30
N GLU A 98 -20.24 23.99 29.97
CA GLU A 98 -21.56 23.87 30.58
C GLU A 98 -21.45 23.56 32.09
N PRO A 99 -22.19 24.26 32.97
CA PRO A 99 -22.08 24.03 34.41
C PRO A 99 -22.43 22.59 34.82
N GLY A 100 -21.50 21.93 35.53
CA GLY A 100 -21.67 20.54 35.98
C GLY A 100 -21.19 19.50 34.98
N GLU A 101 -20.92 19.90 33.74
CA GLU A 101 -20.34 19.05 32.71
C GLU A 101 -18.87 19.38 32.45
N ALA A 102 -18.18 18.40 31.92
CA ALA A 102 -16.85 18.49 31.36
C ALA A 102 -16.82 17.66 30.08
N GLY A 103 -15.74 17.80 29.33
CA GLY A 103 -15.54 17.06 28.11
C GLY A 103 -15.06 17.98 27.01
N ASN A 104 -15.21 17.49 25.79
CA ASN A 104 -14.65 18.11 24.62
C ASN A 104 -15.57 17.96 23.42
N PHE A 105 -15.53 18.97 22.57
CA PHE A 105 -16.01 18.89 21.20
C PHE A 105 -14.82 18.69 20.28
N TRP A 106 -15.01 17.92 19.21
CA TRP A 106 -14.10 17.85 18.07
C TRP A 106 -14.87 18.07 16.78
N ILE A 107 -14.21 18.72 15.83
CA ILE A 107 -14.55 18.58 14.42
C ILE A 107 -13.34 17.97 13.71
N ILE A 108 -13.59 16.97 12.87
CA ILE A 108 -12.55 16.23 12.16
C ILE A 108 -12.91 16.22 10.68
N ALA A 109 -11.96 16.60 9.83
CA ALA A 109 -12.12 16.51 8.39
C ALA A 109 -11.15 15.50 7.78
N GLY A 110 -11.68 14.66 6.91
CA GLY A 110 -10.94 13.72 6.08
C GLY A 110 -11.62 13.59 4.72
N GLY A 111 -11.04 14.23 3.71
CA GLY A 111 -11.54 14.15 2.35
C GLY A 111 -12.84 14.94 2.19
N ASP A 112 -13.94 14.27 1.83
CA ASP A 112 -15.28 14.84 1.70
C ASP A 112 -16.11 14.68 2.99
N LEU A 113 -15.57 13.98 3.99
CA LEU A 113 -16.26 13.65 5.21
C LEU A 113 -15.87 14.61 6.33
N VAL A 114 -16.89 15.15 7.01
CA VAL A 114 -16.73 15.91 8.25
C VAL A 114 -17.42 15.15 9.37
N LEU A 115 -16.66 14.87 10.43
CA LEU A 115 -17.17 14.30 11.66
C LEU A 115 -17.25 15.37 12.73
N PHE A 116 -18.32 15.34 13.51
CA PHE A 116 -18.44 16.09 14.75
C PHE A 116 -18.49 15.10 15.90
N ALA A 117 -17.64 15.29 16.90
CA ALA A 117 -17.63 14.45 18.09
C ALA A 117 -17.81 15.28 19.37
N SER A 118 -18.47 14.70 20.35
CA SER A 118 -18.72 15.33 21.65
C SER A 118 -18.65 14.30 22.76
N THR A 119 -18.03 14.63 23.88
CA THR A 119 -18.10 13.80 25.09
C THR A 119 -19.03 14.41 26.12
N GLN A 120 -19.77 13.57 26.81
CA GLN A 120 -20.50 13.93 28.02
C GLN A 120 -19.73 13.34 29.22
N VAL A 121 -19.27 14.19 30.13
CA VAL A 121 -18.52 13.78 31.33
C VAL A 121 -18.94 14.65 32.52
N PRO A 122 -19.20 14.09 33.71
CA PRO A 122 -19.41 14.90 34.92
C PRO A 122 -18.16 15.71 35.27
N ALA A 123 -18.30 16.98 35.63
CA ALA A 123 -17.16 17.86 35.90
C ALA A 123 -16.17 17.30 36.94
N ALA A 124 -16.68 16.61 37.97
CA ALA A 124 -15.87 15.99 39.02
C ALA A 124 -14.99 14.83 38.51
N GLU A 125 -15.35 14.20 37.39
CA GLU A 125 -14.68 13.02 36.84
C GLU A 125 -13.85 13.34 35.58
N ARG A 126 -13.67 14.63 35.26
CA ARG A 126 -12.92 15.12 34.08
C ARG A 126 -11.56 14.45 33.94
N ALA A 127 -10.79 14.38 35.04
CA ALA A 127 -9.44 13.84 35.03
C ALA A 127 -9.40 12.32 34.73
N THR A 128 -10.51 11.62 34.95
CA THR A 128 -10.62 10.17 34.74
C THR A 128 -11.06 9.86 33.31
N TRP A 129 -12.06 10.57 32.77
CA TRP A 129 -12.68 10.21 31.50
C TRP A 129 -12.10 10.93 30.28
N ASN A 130 -11.71 12.20 30.39
CA ASN A 130 -11.17 12.93 29.23
C ASN A 130 -9.96 12.22 28.61
N PRO A 131 -8.95 11.74 29.38
CA PRO A 131 -7.81 11.02 28.80
C PRO A 131 -8.18 9.68 28.14
N ARG A 132 -9.31 9.07 28.53
CA ARG A 132 -9.80 7.83 27.90
C ARG A 132 -10.44 8.14 26.55
N PHE A 133 -11.30 9.14 26.49
CA PHE A 133 -11.91 9.56 25.22
C PHE A 133 -10.87 10.14 24.25
N GLU A 134 -9.87 10.86 24.75
CA GLU A 134 -8.74 11.31 23.92
C GLU A 134 -7.98 10.14 23.29
N ARG A 135 -7.75 9.05 24.02
CA ARG A 135 -7.15 7.82 23.47
C ARG A 135 -8.03 7.18 22.39
N VAL A 136 -9.35 7.12 22.61
CA VAL A 136 -10.31 6.64 21.60
C VAL A 136 -10.24 7.53 20.35
N MET A 137 -10.30 8.84 20.50
CA MET A 137 -10.23 9.80 19.39
C MET A 137 -8.89 9.74 18.65
N ALA A 138 -7.76 9.52 19.34
CA ALA A 138 -6.44 9.38 18.71
C ALA A 138 -6.34 8.12 17.80
N SER A 139 -7.15 7.10 18.06
CA SER A 139 -7.24 5.90 17.21
C SER A 139 -8.14 6.06 15.98
N LEU A 140 -8.93 7.15 15.91
CA LEU A 140 -9.91 7.37 14.85
C LEU A 140 -9.22 7.55 13.50
N GLN A 141 -9.70 6.78 12.52
CA GLN A 141 -9.28 6.87 11.13
C GLN A 141 -10.48 6.92 10.19
N ILE A 142 -10.64 8.02 9.47
CA ILE A 142 -11.59 8.16 8.37
C ILE A 142 -11.12 7.28 7.22
N THR A 143 -11.90 6.25 6.89
CA THR A 143 -11.56 5.22 5.91
C THR A 143 -11.85 5.65 4.47
N ARG A 144 -12.68 6.69 4.27
CA ARG A 144 -12.98 7.29 2.96
C ARG A 144 -11.84 8.12 2.35
N ASN A 145 -10.82 8.46 3.13
CA ASN A 145 -9.72 9.32 2.67
C ASN A 145 -8.93 8.66 1.52
N ASP A 146 -8.73 7.35 1.60
CA ASP A 146 -8.01 6.58 0.58
C ASP A 146 -8.87 6.43 -0.70
N GLU A 147 -10.18 6.23 -0.57
CA GLU A 147 -11.13 6.17 -1.70
C GLU A 147 -11.22 7.51 -2.44
N LEU A 148 -11.18 8.63 -1.72
CA LEU A 148 -11.21 9.97 -2.32
C LEU A 148 -9.87 10.35 -2.95
N MET A 149 -8.75 9.95 -2.34
CA MET A 149 -7.44 10.10 -2.97
C MET A 149 -7.37 9.28 -4.25
N MET A 150 -7.82 8.02 -4.23
CA MET A 150 -8.00 7.18 -5.42
C MET A 150 -8.85 7.87 -6.48
N ARG A 151 -9.98 8.47 -6.10
CA ARG A 151 -10.88 9.16 -7.02
C ARG A 151 -10.26 10.42 -7.59
N LYS A 152 -9.59 11.25 -6.78
CA LYS A 152 -8.86 12.45 -7.25
C LYS A 152 -7.75 12.08 -8.23
N ILE A 153 -6.95 11.07 -7.88
CA ILE A 153 -5.89 10.55 -8.76
C ILE A 153 -6.51 10.03 -10.04
N GLY A 154 -7.61 9.27 -9.94
CA GLY A 154 -8.29 8.74 -11.11
C GLY A 154 -8.93 9.80 -11.98
N ASP A 155 -9.47 10.89 -11.41
CA ASP A 155 -10.00 12.02 -12.18
C ASP A 155 -8.87 12.74 -12.92
N GLU A 156 -7.71 12.93 -12.26
CA GLU A 156 -6.52 13.51 -12.90
C GLU A 156 -5.98 12.61 -14.03
N VAL A 157 -5.90 11.30 -13.79
CA VAL A 157 -5.52 10.30 -14.80
C VAL A 157 -6.53 10.29 -15.94
N MET A 158 -7.83 10.31 -15.65
CA MET A 158 -8.90 10.30 -16.64
C MET A 158 -8.87 11.53 -17.53
N GLU A 159 -8.64 12.72 -16.95
CA GLU A 159 -8.54 13.96 -17.71
C GLU A 159 -7.36 13.92 -18.68
N ARG A 160 -6.18 13.49 -18.20
CA ARG A 160 -5.02 13.34 -19.07
C ARG A 160 -5.20 12.25 -20.12
N LEU A 161 -5.87 11.15 -19.79
CA LEU A 161 -6.21 10.09 -20.75
C LEU A 161 -7.17 10.58 -21.84
N ARG A 162 -8.18 11.40 -21.49
CA ARG A 162 -9.11 12.01 -22.46
C ARG A 162 -8.41 13.03 -23.35
N GLN A 163 -7.47 13.79 -22.82
CA GLN A 163 -6.64 14.71 -23.60
C GLN A 163 -5.70 13.96 -24.56
N ALA A 164 -5.16 12.82 -24.11
CA ALA A 164 -4.23 11.99 -24.89
C ALA A 164 -4.93 11.13 -25.96
N HIS A 165 -6.09 10.56 -25.63
CA HIS A 165 -6.84 9.59 -26.46
C HIS A 165 -8.34 9.88 -26.42
N PRO A 166 -8.79 10.99 -27.02
CA PRO A 166 -10.21 11.36 -27.03
C PRO A 166 -11.11 10.29 -27.67
N GLU A 167 -10.58 9.48 -28.59
CA GLU A 167 -11.27 8.39 -29.29
C GLU A 167 -11.66 7.21 -28.39
N GLN A 168 -10.96 7.01 -27.27
CA GLN A 168 -11.18 5.89 -26.36
C GLN A 168 -12.43 6.07 -25.48
N ASN A 169 -12.99 7.28 -25.40
CA ASN A 169 -14.20 7.61 -24.63
C ASN A 169 -14.19 7.04 -23.20
N TYR A 170 -13.13 7.35 -22.45
CA TYR A 170 -12.93 6.83 -21.09
C TYR A 170 -14.06 7.20 -20.13
N LYS A 171 -14.49 6.20 -19.35
CA LYS A 171 -15.51 6.31 -18.31
C LYS A 171 -15.06 5.64 -17.02
N TRP A 172 -15.64 6.11 -15.92
CA TRP A 172 -15.51 5.46 -14.62
C TRP A 172 -16.35 4.19 -14.59
N GLU A 173 -15.76 3.12 -14.06
CA GLU A 173 -16.45 1.86 -13.77
C GLU A 173 -15.93 1.34 -12.43
N GLU A 174 -16.67 1.53 -11.34
CA GLU A 174 -16.25 1.19 -9.98
C GLU A 174 -14.87 1.82 -9.63
N GLU A 175 -13.83 1.02 -9.40
CA GLU A 175 -12.48 1.46 -9.00
C GLU A 175 -11.48 1.55 -10.18
N ARG A 176 -11.98 1.55 -11.42
CA ARG A 176 -11.16 1.53 -12.64
C ARG A 176 -11.68 2.50 -13.70
N ILE A 177 -10.82 2.83 -14.64
CA ILE A 177 -11.14 3.66 -15.80
C ILE A 177 -11.22 2.75 -17.03
N ARG A 178 -12.36 2.73 -17.72
CA ARG A 178 -12.57 1.91 -18.91
C ARG A 178 -12.66 2.77 -20.17
N GLY A 179 -11.77 2.51 -21.12
CA GLY A 179 -11.85 3.00 -22.49
C GLY A 179 -12.52 1.98 -23.41
N ARG A 180 -12.60 2.28 -24.71
CA ARG A 180 -13.14 1.37 -25.72
C ARG A 180 -12.32 0.08 -25.80
N ASP A 181 -10.99 0.22 -25.82
CA ASP A 181 -10.08 -0.91 -26.07
C ASP A 181 -9.22 -1.29 -24.85
N HIS A 182 -9.25 -0.48 -23.77
CA HIS A 182 -8.36 -0.64 -22.62
C HIS A 182 -9.10 -0.50 -21.28
N ILE A 183 -8.64 -1.25 -20.27
CA ILE A 183 -9.02 -1.06 -18.87
C ILE A 183 -7.78 -0.58 -18.12
N VAL A 184 -7.93 0.54 -17.41
CA VAL A 184 -6.87 1.19 -16.66
C VAL A 184 -7.13 0.95 -15.17
N TYR A 185 -6.19 0.26 -14.53
CA TYR A 185 -6.21 -0.03 -13.10
C TYR A 185 -5.33 0.97 -12.35
N LEU A 186 -5.90 1.63 -11.34
CA LEU A 186 -5.23 2.70 -10.60
C LEU A 186 -4.49 2.22 -9.35
N GLY A 187 -4.65 0.95 -8.96
CA GLY A 187 -4.11 0.44 -7.69
C GLY A 187 -2.59 0.55 -7.54
N ASN A 188 -1.83 0.45 -8.63
CA ASN A 188 -0.38 0.61 -8.59
C ASN A 188 0.01 2.09 -8.55
N VAL A 189 -0.63 2.93 -9.37
CA VAL A 189 -0.42 4.39 -9.40
C VAL A 189 -0.71 4.99 -8.03
N HIS A 190 -1.79 4.58 -7.40
CA HIS A 190 -2.14 5.04 -6.05
C HIS A 190 -1.12 4.63 -5.00
N ARG A 191 -0.69 3.37 -4.99
CA ARG A 191 0.35 2.92 -4.05
C ARG A 191 1.67 3.65 -4.26
N GLU A 192 2.05 3.91 -5.51
CA GLU A 192 3.27 4.66 -5.83
C GLU A 192 3.18 6.13 -5.36
N ILE A 193 2.01 6.76 -5.52
CA ILE A 193 1.77 8.13 -5.01
C ILE A 193 1.76 8.14 -3.48
N LEU A 194 1.16 7.14 -2.83
CA LEU A 194 1.22 7.04 -1.35
C LEU A 194 2.65 6.87 -0.85
N ALA A 195 3.48 6.10 -1.55
CA ALA A 195 4.88 5.91 -1.22
C ALA A 195 5.74 7.16 -1.51
N SER A 196 5.35 7.99 -2.48
CA SER A 196 6.09 9.19 -2.88
C SER A 196 5.17 10.34 -3.31
N PRO A 197 4.46 11.01 -2.36
CA PRO A 197 3.44 12.00 -2.69
C PRO A 197 3.96 13.21 -3.48
N GLN A 198 5.22 13.57 -3.28
CA GLN A 198 5.86 14.71 -3.96
C GLN A 198 6.04 14.47 -5.47
N ARG A 199 6.04 13.19 -5.90
CA ARG A 199 6.21 12.79 -7.30
C ARG A 199 4.89 12.52 -8.01
N GLN A 200 3.74 12.83 -7.41
CA GLN A 200 2.41 12.54 -7.98
C GLN A 200 2.29 12.94 -9.45
N GLY A 201 2.65 14.18 -9.78
CA GLY A 201 2.51 14.70 -11.14
C GLY A 201 3.40 14.00 -12.17
N GLU A 202 4.56 13.48 -11.75
CA GLU A 202 5.47 12.66 -12.58
C GLU A 202 4.95 11.24 -12.74
N ILE A 203 4.53 10.60 -11.64
CA ILE A 203 3.97 9.24 -11.63
C ILE A 203 2.76 9.16 -12.57
N ILE A 204 1.81 10.10 -12.43
CA ILE A 204 0.63 10.17 -13.30
C ILE A 204 1.02 10.42 -14.76
N ARG A 205 2.00 11.30 -15.00
CA ARG A 205 2.47 11.60 -16.38
C ARG A 205 3.08 10.35 -17.01
N HIS A 206 4.02 9.69 -16.34
CA HIS A 206 4.68 8.49 -16.84
C HIS A 206 3.69 7.35 -17.06
N PHE A 207 2.71 7.19 -16.17
CA PHE A 207 1.66 6.20 -16.32
C PHE A 207 0.81 6.45 -17.58
N VAL A 208 0.33 7.70 -17.77
CA VAL A 208 -0.48 8.06 -18.94
C VAL A 208 0.34 8.02 -20.23
N ASP A 209 1.58 8.50 -20.22
CA ASP A 209 2.47 8.46 -21.39
C ASP A 209 2.83 7.02 -21.76
N GLY A 210 3.00 6.14 -20.78
CA GLY A 210 3.12 4.70 -21.00
C GLY A 210 1.93 4.17 -21.80
N LEU A 211 0.70 4.51 -21.40
CA LEU A 211 -0.51 4.12 -22.12
C LEU A 211 -0.62 4.72 -23.53
N LYS A 212 0.05 5.85 -23.84
CA LYS A 212 0.08 6.40 -25.22
C LYS A 212 0.79 5.46 -26.20
N ILE A 213 1.87 4.84 -25.76
CA ILE A 213 2.71 3.98 -26.59
C ILE A 213 1.97 2.68 -26.96
N SER A 214 0.99 2.24 -26.15
CA SER A 214 0.16 1.07 -26.47
C SER A 214 -0.79 1.25 -27.65
N SER A 215 -1.12 2.49 -28.00
CA SER A 215 -2.10 2.79 -29.06
C SER A 215 -1.48 2.89 -30.46
N GLY A 216 -0.17 3.11 -30.58
CA GLY A 216 0.53 3.31 -31.85
C GLY A 216 1.43 2.13 -32.28
N VAL A 217 1.86 1.29 -31.35
CA VAL A 217 2.60 0.04 -31.63
C VAL A 217 1.58 -1.09 -31.70
N LEU A 218 1.70 -1.99 -32.69
CA LEU A 218 0.97 -3.25 -32.74
C LEU A 218 1.41 -4.16 -31.56
N MET A 219 1.10 -3.76 -30.33
CA MET A 219 1.38 -4.56 -29.15
C MET A 219 0.62 -5.89 -29.25
N GLY A 220 1.34 -6.99 -29.03
CA GLY A 220 0.79 -8.32 -29.20
C GLY A 220 0.78 -8.84 -30.64
N TYR A 221 1.54 -8.24 -31.56
CA TYR A 221 1.84 -8.82 -32.89
C TYR A 221 3.34 -8.88 -33.19
N GLU A 222 4.19 -8.60 -32.21
CA GLU A 222 5.63 -8.57 -32.40
C GLU A 222 6.12 -9.97 -32.84
N PRO A 223 6.96 -10.07 -33.89
CA PRO A 223 7.55 -11.34 -34.31
C PRO A 223 8.64 -11.76 -33.32
N TRP A 224 8.86 -13.08 -33.19
CA TRP A 224 9.82 -13.66 -32.24
C TRP A 224 11.21 -13.01 -32.33
N VAL A 225 11.72 -12.84 -33.56
CA VAL A 225 13.06 -12.28 -33.83
C VAL A 225 13.26 -10.86 -33.26
N GLU A 226 12.19 -10.09 -33.09
CA GLU A 226 12.27 -8.71 -32.56
C GLU A 226 12.22 -8.64 -31.04
N VAL A 227 11.69 -9.69 -30.40
CA VAL A 227 11.47 -9.74 -28.95
C VAL A 227 12.43 -10.70 -28.24
N VAL A 228 13.03 -11.64 -28.96
CA VAL A 228 13.86 -12.72 -28.40
C VAL A 228 14.94 -12.20 -27.45
N GLY A 229 15.67 -11.14 -27.81
CA GLY A 229 16.71 -10.53 -26.97
C GLY A 229 16.21 -9.54 -25.90
N LYS A 230 14.89 -9.41 -25.75
CA LYS A 230 14.22 -8.51 -24.78
C LYS A 230 13.45 -9.27 -23.72
N LEU A 231 13.37 -10.60 -23.82
CA LEU A 231 12.63 -11.43 -22.89
C LEU A 231 13.36 -11.53 -21.57
N LEU A 232 12.67 -11.33 -20.45
CA LEU A 232 13.22 -11.47 -19.11
C LEU A 232 12.25 -12.25 -18.21
N PRO A 233 12.77 -13.13 -17.33
CA PRO A 233 11.97 -13.78 -16.31
C PRO A 233 11.72 -12.77 -15.19
N VAL A 234 10.49 -12.71 -14.68
CA VAL A 234 10.08 -11.76 -13.65
C VAL A 234 9.37 -12.51 -12.52
N PRO A 235 9.85 -12.46 -11.28
CA PRO A 235 9.17 -13.06 -10.16
C PRO A 235 7.90 -12.26 -9.81
N LYS A 236 6.79 -12.98 -9.60
CA LYS A 236 5.50 -12.43 -9.20
C LYS A 236 4.85 -13.29 -8.12
N PRO A 237 4.02 -12.72 -7.24
CA PRO A 237 3.22 -13.53 -6.32
C PRO A 237 2.17 -14.32 -7.12
N LEU A 238 1.86 -15.54 -6.71
CA LEU A 238 0.82 -16.36 -7.35
C LEU A 238 -0.54 -15.62 -7.41
N ALA A 239 -0.86 -14.84 -6.38
CA ALA A 239 -2.08 -14.03 -6.32
C ALA A 239 -2.22 -13.02 -7.49
N TYR A 240 -1.10 -12.63 -8.13
CA TYR A 240 -1.09 -11.73 -9.29
C TYR A 240 -1.93 -12.28 -10.45
N VAL A 241 -1.87 -13.59 -10.68
CA VAL A 241 -2.54 -14.24 -11.83
C VAL A 241 -3.89 -14.86 -11.49
N GLU A 242 -4.23 -14.95 -10.20
CA GLU A 242 -5.52 -15.48 -9.74
C GLU A 242 -6.62 -14.41 -9.77
N THR A 243 -6.24 -13.17 -9.48
CA THR A 243 -7.16 -12.03 -9.29
C THR A 243 -7.53 -11.34 -10.62
N GLU A 244 -6.65 -11.39 -11.63
CA GLU A 244 -6.82 -10.63 -12.87
C GLU A 244 -7.15 -11.54 -14.07
N SER A 245 -8.29 -11.27 -14.74
CA SER A 245 -8.80 -12.08 -15.85
C SER A 245 -7.86 -12.12 -17.08
N LEU A 246 -7.13 -11.04 -17.36
CA LEU A 246 -6.11 -10.99 -18.42
C LEU A 246 -4.79 -11.66 -17.98
N ALA A 247 -4.41 -11.55 -16.71
CA ALA A 247 -3.23 -12.21 -16.16
C ALA A 247 -3.35 -13.75 -16.13
N ARG A 248 -4.56 -14.29 -16.31
CA ARG A 248 -4.78 -15.75 -16.43
C ARG A 248 -4.15 -16.36 -17.67
N ARG A 249 -4.01 -15.59 -18.76
CA ARG A 249 -3.34 -16.03 -19.99
C ARG A 249 -1.83 -15.80 -19.98
N THR A 250 -1.32 -15.12 -18.96
CA THR A 250 0.12 -14.91 -18.80
C THR A 250 0.82 -16.24 -18.65
N VAL A 251 1.80 -16.46 -19.51
CA VAL A 251 2.66 -17.64 -19.48
C VAL A 251 3.51 -17.59 -18.22
N ARG A 252 3.58 -18.72 -17.52
CA ARG A 252 4.21 -18.79 -16.20
C ARG A 252 4.75 -20.17 -15.89
N THR A 253 5.76 -20.18 -15.02
CA THR A 253 6.35 -21.38 -14.44
C THR A 253 6.24 -21.28 -12.92
N ARG A 254 5.92 -22.40 -12.27
CA ARG A 254 5.90 -22.46 -10.80
C ARG A 254 7.33 -22.30 -10.28
N TRP A 255 7.46 -21.57 -9.19
CA TRP A 255 8.71 -21.45 -8.47
C TRP A 255 8.47 -21.65 -6.97
N LEU A 256 9.33 -21.09 -6.13
CA LEU A 256 9.34 -21.34 -4.70
C LEU A 256 8.31 -20.50 -3.96
N SER A 257 7.71 -21.07 -2.91
CA SER A 257 7.07 -20.30 -1.84
C SER A 257 5.91 -19.38 -2.27
N GLY A 258 5.08 -19.83 -3.22
CA GLY A 258 3.98 -19.02 -3.74
C GLY A 258 4.42 -17.88 -4.67
N VAL A 259 5.70 -17.87 -5.06
CA VAL A 259 6.21 -17.04 -6.15
C VAL A 259 6.17 -17.86 -7.44
N ILE A 260 5.78 -17.21 -8.52
CA ILE A 260 5.82 -17.72 -9.89
C ILE A 260 6.79 -16.89 -10.72
N ILE A 261 7.30 -17.50 -11.79
CA ILE A 261 8.07 -16.78 -12.80
C ILE A 261 7.11 -16.50 -13.96
N VAL A 262 6.94 -15.22 -14.30
CA VAL A 262 6.29 -14.81 -15.54
C VAL A 262 7.35 -14.27 -16.50
N TYR A 263 7.01 -14.15 -17.78
CA TYR A 263 7.95 -13.68 -18.79
C TYR A 263 7.48 -12.32 -19.31
N ALA A 264 8.41 -11.37 -19.39
CA ALA A 264 8.13 -10.03 -19.86
C ALA A 264 9.05 -9.66 -21.03
N ILE A 265 8.51 -8.87 -21.97
CA ILE A 265 9.28 -8.23 -23.02
C ILE A 265 9.67 -6.84 -22.48
N ARG A 266 10.98 -6.62 -22.36
CA ARG A 266 11.54 -5.33 -21.98
C ARG A 266 11.40 -4.34 -23.14
N GLY A 267 10.77 -3.19 -22.85
CA GLY A 267 10.60 -2.08 -23.78
C GLY A 267 10.28 -0.80 -23.00
N GLU A 268 9.74 0.21 -23.68
CA GLU A 268 9.25 1.44 -23.02
C GLU A 268 8.10 1.14 -22.04
N LEU A 269 7.33 0.09 -22.32
CA LEU A 269 6.39 -0.53 -21.40
C LEU A 269 6.77 -1.99 -21.17
N LEU A 270 6.59 -2.45 -19.93
CA LEU A 270 6.73 -3.86 -19.59
C LEU A 270 5.48 -4.62 -20.03
N ARG A 271 5.62 -5.49 -21.04
CA ARG A 271 4.52 -6.35 -21.53
C ARG A 271 4.77 -7.79 -21.11
N PHE A 272 3.78 -8.45 -20.49
CA PHE A 272 3.87 -9.88 -20.20
C PHE A 272 3.55 -10.74 -21.43
N VAL A 273 4.25 -11.87 -21.52
CA VAL A 273 4.05 -12.89 -22.57
C VAL A 273 2.81 -13.72 -22.25
N THR A 274 1.99 -13.96 -23.27
CA THR A 274 0.74 -14.71 -23.18
C THR A 274 0.80 -16.03 -23.94
N ASP A 275 -0.17 -16.91 -23.70
CA ASP A 275 -0.33 -18.18 -24.44
C ASP A 275 -0.48 -17.97 -25.96
N TRP A 276 -1.10 -16.85 -26.37
CA TRP A 276 -1.20 -16.44 -27.77
C TRP A 276 0.13 -16.05 -28.39
N ASP A 277 1.02 -15.42 -27.63
CA ASP A 277 2.36 -15.08 -28.11
C ASP A 277 3.15 -16.34 -28.43
N LEU A 278 3.15 -17.34 -27.51
CA LEU A 278 3.80 -18.63 -27.75
C LEU A 278 3.29 -19.31 -29.02
N THR A 279 1.96 -19.37 -29.15
CA THR A 279 1.31 -19.97 -30.32
C THR A 279 1.70 -19.23 -31.61
N ARG A 280 1.74 -17.90 -31.58
CA ARG A 280 2.13 -17.08 -32.74
C ARG A 280 3.59 -17.28 -33.11
N TRP A 281 4.48 -17.35 -32.12
CA TRP A 281 5.91 -17.50 -32.34
C TRP A 281 6.28 -18.93 -32.74
N GLY A 282 5.40 -19.92 -32.49
CA GLY A 282 5.72 -21.33 -32.67
C GLY A 282 6.79 -21.80 -31.69
N VAL A 283 6.79 -21.22 -30.49
CA VAL A 283 7.79 -21.45 -29.43
C VAL A 283 7.08 -22.07 -28.23
N ASP A 284 7.71 -23.03 -27.57
CA ASP A 284 7.20 -23.64 -26.34
C ASP A 284 7.69 -22.92 -25.08
N LEU A 285 7.13 -23.30 -23.92
CA LEU A 285 7.48 -22.69 -22.64
C LEU A 285 8.94 -22.89 -22.26
N GLU A 286 9.52 -24.04 -22.59
CA GLU A 286 10.90 -24.39 -22.24
C GLU A 286 11.87 -23.49 -22.99
N THR A 287 11.71 -23.37 -24.31
CA THR A 287 12.50 -22.48 -25.16
C THR A 287 12.34 -21.02 -24.73
N LEU A 288 11.12 -20.59 -24.39
CA LEU A 288 10.88 -19.24 -23.84
C LEU A 288 11.65 -19.03 -22.54
N HIS A 289 11.64 -20.02 -21.64
CA HIS A 289 12.30 -19.94 -20.35
C HIS A 289 13.81 -19.85 -20.49
N GLU A 290 14.42 -20.75 -21.26
CA GLU A 290 15.86 -20.76 -21.53
C GLU A 290 16.31 -19.42 -22.09
N GLN A 291 15.63 -18.91 -23.13
CA GLN A 291 15.97 -17.63 -23.73
C GLN A 291 15.86 -16.46 -22.75
N ALA A 292 14.84 -16.46 -21.89
CA ALA A 292 14.67 -15.42 -20.89
C ALA A 292 15.79 -15.48 -19.83
N MET A 293 16.19 -16.68 -19.40
CA MET A 293 17.30 -16.89 -18.48
C MET A 293 18.62 -16.44 -19.11
N ASP A 294 18.87 -16.77 -20.38
CA ASP A 294 20.05 -16.31 -21.11
C ASP A 294 20.11 -14.79 -21.15
N ASN A 295 19.00 -14.12 -21.47
CA ASN A 295 18.94 -12.65 -21.45
C ASN A 295 19.16 -12.06 -20.05
N LEU A 296 18.70 -12.74 -19.00
CA LEU A 296 18.96 -12.33 -17.62
C LEU A 296 20.46 -12.32 -17.31
N THR A 297 21.23 -13.31 -17.81
CA THR A 297 22.70 -13.35 -17.63
C THR A 297 23.43 -12.19 -18.30
N GLN A 298 22.80 -11.59 -19.32
CA GLN A 298 23.35 -10.44 -20.03
C GLN A 298 22.99 -9.10 -19.39
N LEU A 299 22.15 -9.08 -18.34
CA LEU A 299 21.84 -7.85 -17.65
C LEU A 299 23.05 -7.32 -16.88
N PRO A 300 23.32 -6.01 -16.95
CA PRO A 300 24.43 -5.43 -16.21
C PRO A 300 24.20 -5.55 -14.71
N TRP A 301 25.25 -5.87 -13.98
CA TRP A 301 25.29 -5.72 -12.53
C TRP A 301 25.76 -4.32 -12.15
N PRO A 302 25.39 -3.79 -10.96
CA PRO A 302 25.92 -2.52 -10.49
C PRO A 302 27.45 -2.54 -10.50
N GLN A 303 28.07 -1.45 -10.98
CA GLN A 303 29.55 -1.33 -11.00
C GLN A 303 30.17 -1.45 -9.61
N ARG A 304 29.39 -1.11 -8.57
CA ARG A 304 29.73 -1.37 -7.17
C ARG A 304 28.51 -1.99 -6.50
N LEU A 305 28.71 -3.19 -5.97
CA LEU A 305 27.79 -3.77 -5.01
C LEU A 305 27.98 -2.99 -3.70
N GLU A 306 27.04 -2.09 -3.38
CA GLU A 306 27.07 -1.33 -2.14
C GLU A 306 26.87 -2.30 -0.98
N GLY A 307 27.97 -2.58 -0.28
CA GLY A 307 27.98 -3.49 0.85
C GLY A 307 28.26 -2.77 2.15
N SER A 308 27.32 -2.81 3.10
CA SER A 308 27.56 -2.32 4.46
C SER A 308 28.17 -3.44 5.32
N ARG A 309 29.15 -3.07 6.15
CA ARG A 309 29.57 -3.90 7.28
C ARG A 309 28.71 -3.52 8.47
N GLU A 310 28.03 -4.50 9.03
CA GLU A 310 27.13 -4.27 10.14
C GLU A 310 27.86 -4.37 11.48
N PRO A 311 27.40 -3.63 12.52
CA PRO A 311 27.88 -3.82 13.88
C PRO A 311 27.57 -5.26 14.32
N GLY A 312 28.58 -6.13 14.31
CA GLY A 312 28.43 -7.59 14.46
C GLY A 312 29.16 -8.42 13.40
N GLY A 313 29.71 -7.80 12.36
CA GLY A 313 30.55 -8.47 11.35
C GLY A 313 29.80 -9.04 10.15
N GLY A 314 28.47 -9.07 10.20
CA GLY A 314 27.63 -9.43 9.06
C GLY A 314 27.76 -8.47 7.88
N ARG A 315 27.51 -8.98 6.68
CA ARG A 315 27.52 -8.20 5.43
C ARG A 315 26.17 -8.21 4.77
N LEU A 316 25.80 -7.06 4.22
CA LEU A 316 24.60 -6.83 3.44
C LEU A 316 25.01 -6.28 2.08
N ILE A 317 24.33 -6.67 1.01
CA ILE A 317 24.44 -6.07 -0.32
C ILE A 317 23.02 -5.73 -0.79
N LEU A 318 22.81 -4.48 -1.19
CA LEU A 318 21.59 -4.05 -1.87
C LEU A 318 21.89 -3.91 -3.36
N VAL A 319 21.10 -4.60 -4.18
CA VAL A 319 21.17 -4.49 -5.64
C VAL A 319 20.11 -3.49 -6.08
N ALA A 320 20.58 -2.36 -6.61
CA ALA A 320 19.76 -1.28 -7.16
C ALA A 320 20.32 -0.89 -8.52
N THR A 321 19.77 -1.48 -9.59
CA THR A 321 20.22 -1.21 -10.97
C THR A 321 19.37 -0.16 -11.68
N ASN A 322 18.24 0.23 -11.08
CA ASN A 322 17.26 1.16 -11.66
C ASN A 322 16.71 0.72 -13.03
N ASP A 323 16.77 -0.58 -13.34
CA ASP A 323 16.22 -1.14 -14.58
C ASP A 323 14.88 -1.85 -14.39
N SER A 324 14.35 -1.84 -13.15
CA SER A 324 13.12 -2.52 -12.73
C SER A 324 13.16 -4.06 -12.76
N PHE A 325 14.35 -4.66 -12.79
CA PHE A 325 14.56 -6.11 -12.77
C PHE A 325 15.46 -6.58 -11.63
N ASP A 326 15.62 -5.78 -10.58
CA ASP A 326 16.46 -6.15 -9.42
C ASP A 326 16.00 -7.47 -8.78
N ALA A 327 14.70 -7.66 -8.57
CA ALA A 327 14.18 -8.93 -8.05
C ALA A 327 14.42 -10.13 -8.99
N SER A 328 14.44 -9.89 -10.30
CA SER A 328 14.67 -10.93 -11.31
C SER A 328 16.07 -11.50 -11.23
N ARG A 329 17.05 -10.73 -10.74
CA ARG A 329 18.43 -11.18 -10.54
C ARG A 329 18.55 -12.25 -9.46
N LEU A 330 17.54 -12.45 -8.62
CA LEU A 330 17.47 -13.62 -7.74
C LEU A 330 17.48 -14.94 -8.56
N LEU A 331 16.96 -14.91 -9.78
CA LEU A 331 16.93 -16.08 -10.68
C LEU A 331 18.25 -16.27 -11.44
N HIS A 332 19.24 -15.39 -11.28
CA HIS A 332 20.48 -15.47 -12.05
C HIS A 332 21.25 -16.76 -11.71
N PRO A 333 21.64 -17.59 -12.70
CA PRO A 333 22.28 -18.90 -12.44
C PRO A 333 23.58 -18.75 -11.64
N ASP A 334 24.40 -17.75 -11.95
CA ASP A 334 25.66 -17.49 -11.23
C ASP A 334 25.51 -16.63 -9.96
N LEU A 335 24.30 -16.38 -9.46
CA LEU A 335 24.08 -15.50 -8.30
C LEU A 335 24.95 -15.89 -7.10
N HIS A 336 25.04 -17.19 -6.82
CA HIS A 336 25.86 -17.70 -5.74
C HIS A 336 27.35 -17.35 -5.93
N GLY A 337 27.90 -17.62 -7.11
CA GLY A 337 29.29 -17.32 -7.42
C GLY A 337 29.60 -15.83 -7.35
N LEU A 338 28.67 -14.97 -7.77
CA LEU A 338 28.83 -13.51 -7.77
C LEU A 338 28.90 -12.92 -6.36
N LEU A 339 28.16 -13.47 -5.39
CA LEU A 339 27.96 -12.85 -4.08
C LEU A 339 28.55 -13.64 -2.90
N SER A 340 28.95 -14.89 -3.09
CA SER A 340 29.48 -15.74 -2.02
C SER A 340 30.84 -15.26 -1.47
N GLY A 341 31.67 -14.62 -2.29
CA GLY A 341 32.95 -14.04 -1.86
C GLY A 341 32.78 -13.06 -0.69
N PRO A 342 31.98 -11.98 -0.83
CA PRO A 342 31.73 -11.06 0.28
C PRO A 342 30.76 -11.57 1.35
N LEU A 343 29.72 -12.35 0.99
CA LEU A 343 28.64 -12.72 1.93
C LEU A 343 28.87 -14.03 2.68
N GLY A 344 29.80 -14.88 2.21
CA GLY A 344 29.93 -16.28 2.65
C GLY A 344 28.99 -17.21 1.88
N SER A 345 29.03 -18.49 2.20
CA SER A 345 28.17 -19.52 1.63
C SER A 345 27.67 -20.47 2.73
N PRO A 346 26.35 -20.72 2.84
CA PRO A 346 25.27 -20.06 2.08
C PRO A 346 25.08 -18.59 2.51
N PHE A 347 24.25 -17.85 1.77
CA PHE A 347 23.79 -16.51 2.14
C PHE A 347 22.29 -16.35 1.94
N LEU A 348 21.69 -15.32 2.52
CA LEU A 348 20.26 -15.03 2.43
C LEU A 348 19.98 -14.01 1.33
N ALA A 349 18.80 -14.12 0.71
CA ALA A 349 18.29 -13.17 -0.27
C ALA A 349 16.81 -12.82 0.01
N GLY A 350 16.41 -11.59 -0.29
CA GLY A 350 15.03 -11.12 -0.19
C GLY A 350 14.64 -10.27 -1.39
N ILE A 351 13.41 -10.45 -1.86
CA ILE A 351 12.80 -9.71 -2.97
C ILE A 351 11.41 -9.21 -2.56
N PRO A 352 11.33 -8.17 -1.70
CA PRO A 352 10.05 -7.66 -1.20
C PRO A 352 9.14 -7.15 -2.32
N ASP A 353 9.73 -6.59 -3.36
CA ASP A 353 9.05 -6.03 -4.52
C ASP A 353 9.85 -6.19 -5.82
N ARG A 354 9.33 -5.65 -6.91
CA ARG A 354 9.93 -5.71 -8.25
C ARG A 354 11.36 -5.14 -8.30
N ASP A 355 11.64 -4.09 -7.54
CA ASP A 355 12.80 -3.22 -7.72
C ASP A 355 13.84 -3.40 -6.61
N THR A 356 13.71 -4.46 -5.82
CA THR A 356 14.60 -4.73 -4.70
C THR A 356 15.13 -6.15 -4.74
N LEU A 357 16.46 -6.29 -4.73
CA LEU A 357 17.14 -7.51 -4.32
C LEU A 357 18.11 -7.16 -3.20
N VAL A 358 17.83 -7.69 -2.01
CA VAL A 358 18.70 -7.56 -0.84
C VAL A 358 19.31 -8.91 -0.53
N THR A 359 20.62 -8.96 -0.29
CA THR A 359 21.34 -10.18 0.07
C THR A 359 22.21 -9.97 1.30
N CYS A 360 22.33 -10.96 2.17
CA CYS A 360 23.12 -10.83 3.40
C CYS A 360 23.71 -12.15 3.89
N SER A 361 24.80 -12.06 4.66
CA SER A 361 25.36 -13.21 5.38
C SER A 361 24.34 -13.82 6.35
N THR A 362 24.50 -15.09 6.72
CA THR A 362 23.59 -15.85 7.61
C THR A 362 23.75 -15.53 9.10
N ASP A 363 24.19 -14.32 9.45
CA ASP A 363 24.27 -13.90 10.85
C ASP A 363 22.84 -13.80 11.44
N PRO A 364 22.54 -14.41 12.61
CA PRO A 364 21.17 -14.45 13.15
C PRO A 364 20.56 -13.08 13.45
N LEU A 365 21.35 -12.13 13.92
CA LEU A 365 20.85 -10.78 14.23
C LEU A 365 20.55 -10.02 12.93
N LEU A 366 21.44 -10.12 11.95
CA LEU A 366 21.24 -9.55 10.62
C LEU A 366 20.02 -10.17 9.94
N GLN A 367 19.89 -11.49 9.96
CA GLN A 367 18.74 -12.22 9.40
C GLN A 367 17.42 -11.70 9.97
N ARG A 368 17.27 -11.60 11.30
CA ARG A 368 16.05 -11.08 11.93
C ARG A 368 15.72 -9.66 11.48
N ARG A 369 16.73 -8.81 11.36
CA ARG A 369 16.55 -7.42 10.93
C ARG A 369 16.16 -7.32 9.46
N ILE A 370 16.82 -8.08 8.58
CA ILE A 370 16.51 -8.11 7.14
C ILE A 370 15.14 -8.74 6.90
N ALA A 371 14.77 -9.82 7.60
CA ALA A 371 13.45 -10.41 7.51
C ALA A 371 12.34 -9.40 7.85
N ARG A 372 12.53 -8.62 8.93
CA ARG A 372 11.60 -7.54 9.29
C ARG A 372 11.52 -6.46 8.21
N LYS A 373 12.68 -6.01 7.70
CA LYS A 373 12.73 -4.96 6.67
C LYS A 373 12.07 -5.41 5.36
N VAL A 374 12.36 -6.63 4.90
CA VAL A 374 11.70 -7.23 3.71
C VAL A 374 10.19 -7.31 3.90
N ARG A 375 9.70 -7.65 5.09
CA ARG A 375 8.26 -7.66 5.37
C ARG A 375 7.65 -6.25 5.34
N GLU A 376 8.32 -5.27 5.93
CA GLU A 376 7.89 -3.86 5.90
C GLU A 376 7.83 -3.32 4.46
N ASP A 377 8.86 -3.61 3.66
CA ASP A 377 8.95 -3.17 2.26
C ASP A 377 7.88 -3.86 1.40
N TYR A 378 7.67 -5.18 1.59
CA TYR A 378 6.58 -5.91 0.93
C TYR A 378 5.20 -5.30 1.19
N LEU A 379 4.90 -4.90 2.44
CA LEU A 379 3.59 -4.34 2.82
C LEU A 379 3.35 -2.93 2.27
N THR A 380 4.42 -2.18 2.03
CA THR A 380 4.34 -0.78 1.58
C THR A 380 4.54 -0.61 0.08
N SER A 381 5.00 -1.64 -0.62
CA SER A 381 5.32 -1.56 -2.05
C SER A 381 4.09 -1.50 -2.97
N ALA A 382 4.22 -0.74 -4.06
CA ALA A 382 3.28 -0.72 -5.17
C ALA A 382 3.32 -2.01 -6.02
N HIS A 383 4.43 -2.75 -6.00
CA HIS A 383 4.62 -3.96 -6.80
C HIS A 383 5.20 -5.10 -5.96
N PRO A 384 4.47 -5.57 -4.94
CA PRO A 384 4.96 -6.56 -3.99
C PRO A 384 5.20 -7.91 -4.66
N VAL A 385 6.26 -8.60 -4.24
CA VAL A 385 6.61 -9.95 -4.72
C VAL A 385 6.48 -10.98 -3.61
N THR A 386 7.31 -10.92 -2.56
CA THR A 386 7.17 -11.83 -1.42
C THR A 386 7.81 -11.27 -0.13
N PRO A 387 7.22 -11.50 1.05
CA PRO A 387 7.82 -11.10 2.32
C PRO A 387 8.86 -12.11 2.83
N ARG A 388 9.12 -13.20 2.08
CA ARG A 388 9.96 -14.32 2.53
C ARG A 388 11.40 -14.16 2.10
N LEU A 389 12.30 -14.71 2.91
CA LEU A 389 13.73 -14.83 2.57
C LEU A 389 14.01 -16.18 1.92
N PHE A 390 15.03 -16.19 1.07
CA PHE A 390 15.56 -17.36 0.39
C PHE A 390 16.98 -17.63 0.86
N LEU A 391 17.35 -18.91 0.95
CA LEU A 391 18.73 -19.32 1.17
C LEU A 391 19.35 -19.62 -0.20
N VAL A 392 20.46 -18.95 -0.49
CA VAL A 392 21.23 -19.13 -1.73
C VAL A 392 22.43 -20.00 -1.41
N THR A 393 22.49 -21.15 -2.07
CA THR A 393 23.51 -22.19 -1.89
C THR A 393 24.23 -22.46 -3.22
N PRO A 394 25.37 -23.18 -3.23
CA PRO A 394 26.01 -23.60 -4.47
C PRO A 394 25.10 -24.48 -5.35
N ASP A 395 24.19 -25.24 -4.73
CA ASP A 395 23.32 -26.20 -5.42
C ASP A 395 21.99 -25.58 -5.89
N GLY A 396 21.74 -24.32 -5.55
CA GLY A 396 20.54 -23.59 -5.93
C GLY A 396 19.95 -22.77 -4.79
N ILE A 397 18.68 -22.40 -4.98
CA ILE A 397 17.94 -21.51 -4.09
C ILE A 397 16.84 -22.31 -3.41
N GLU A 398 16.70 -22.13 -2.10
CA GLU A 398 15.64 -22.72 -1.31
C GLU A 398 14.98 -21.68 -0.40
N LEU A 399 13.87 -22.05 0.24
CA LEU A 399 13.22 -21.17 1.20
C LEU A 399 14.06 -21.13 2.49
N ALA A 400 14.39 -19.93 2.98
CA ALA A 400 15.09 -19.84 4.26
C ALA A 400 14.18 -20.36 5.38
N GLY A 401 14.66 -21.35 6.13
CA GLY A 401 13.92 -21.99 7.21
C GLY A 401 13.45 -21.00 8.28
N THR A 402 12.17 -21.08 8.63
CA THR A 402 11.50 -20.25 9.62
C THR A 402 11.62 -20.89 11.00
N SER A 403 12.77 -20.80 11.67
CA SER A 403 12.73 -20.87 13.14
C SER A 403 12.13 -19.55 13.63
N GLU A 404 10.84 -19.57 14.03
CA GLU A 404 10.04 -18.45 14.61
C GLU A 404 9.16 -17.59 13.67
N THR A 405 8.62 -18.11 12.56
CA THR A 405 7.69 -17.32 11.71
C THR A 405 6.30 -17.93 11.48
N GLU A 406 5.96 -19.03 12.16
CA GLU A 406 4.60 -19.62 12.11
C GLU A 406 3.63 -19.11 13.19
N ASP A 407 4.08 -18.37 14.22
CA ASP A 407 3.23 -18.01 15.37
C ASP A 407 2.50 -16.65 15.31
N TRP A 408 2.45 -15.97 14.17
CA TRP A 408 1.84 -14.63 14.09
C TRP A 408 0.80 -14.44 12.96
N VAL A 409 0.16 -15.54 12.52
CA VAL A 409 -0.95 -15.52 11.54
C VAL A 409 -2.32 -15.79 12.20
N ASN A 410 -2.43 -15.62 13.52
CA ASN A 410 -3.73 -15.54 14.20
C ASN A 410 -4.02 -14.12 14.66
#